data_AF-A0A067L7M8-F1
#
_entry.id   AF-A0A067L7M8-F1
#
_cell.length_a   1.000
_cell.length_b   1.000
_cell.length_c   1.000
_cell.angle_alpha   90.00
_cell.angle_beta   90.00
_cell.angle_gamma   90.00
#
_symmetry.space_group_name_H-M   'P 1'
#
loop_
_entity.id
_entity.type
_entity.pdbx_description
1 polymer ?
#
loop_
_entity_poly.entity_id
_entity_poly.type
_entity_poly.pdbx_seq_one_letter_code
_entity_poly.pdbx_strand_id
1 'polypeptide(L)'
;MEEEVKRKWKQKKPASSSNSSLINTLDDGCLMHIFSFLSPIPDRYNTALVCHRWHYLACHPRLWLRVDRAVKDLSEPGVYPSIEMAVSAARPGDTILISAGGNHVASNIQINKPLCLIGGGELPDQTTLLCSRGSDSALEFLSTCKLANLTVKTELGCCLLHRSGRLTIDGCILQCESNPLDYLSCPIVSTAGENEIFSSSVKTDGDGVHVSQTRIEGGAKAVLTKGDLALHRVRVIYSRAYVYFWFDVEHK
;
A
#
# COMPACT_ATOMS: atom_id res chain seq x y z
N MET A 1 5.76 4.84 81.52
CA MET A 1 6.46 6.11 81.28
C MET A 1 7.74 5.71 80.55
N GLU A 2 7.63 5.58 79.22
CA GLU A 2 8.36 6.41 78.23
C GLU A 2 9.76 5.78 77.98
N GLU A 3 10.24 5.46 76.77
CA GLU A 3 10.01 5.98 75.43
C GLU A 3 10.43 4.92 74.39
N GLU A 4 9.58 4.65 73.40
CA GLU A 4 9.91 3.85 72.21
C GLU A 4 10.70 4.72 71.21
N VAL A 5 12.01 4.50 71.09
CA VAL A 5 12.83 5.18 70.07
C VAL A 5 12.62 4.53 68.70
N LYS A 6 11.62 5.03 67.96
CA LYS A 6 11.39 4.70 66.54
C LYS A 6 12.56 5.20 65.67
N ARG A 7 13.44 4.27 65.27
CA ARG A 7 14.45 4.48 64.23
C ARG A 7 13.77 4.66 62.87
N LYS A 8 13.56 5.92 62.47
CA LYS A 8 13.13 6.27 61.11
C LYS A 8 14.27 6.00 60.11
N TRP A 9 14.22 4.88 59.40
CA TRP A 9 14.95 4.73 58.15
C TRP A 9 14.38 5.73 57.13
N LYS A 10 15.11 6.82 56.91
CA LYS A 10 14.91 7.67 55.73
C LYS A 10 15.31 6.86 54.51
N GLN A 11 14.34 6.20 53.87
CA GLN A 11 14.46 5.79 52.47
C GLN A 11 14.70 7.06 51.65
N LYS A 12 15.94 7.30 51.25
CA LYS A 12 16.24 8.19 50.14
C LYS A 12 15.56 7.58 48.92
N LYS A 13 14.47 8.21 48.46
CA LYS A 13 13.95 7.96 47.12
C LYS A 13 15.12 8.17 46.15
N PRO A 14 15.49 7.22 45.29
CA PRO A 14 16.34 7.57 44.18
C PRO A 14 15.52 8.57 43.37
N ALA A 15 16.05 9.78 43.19
CA ALA A 15 15.61 10.63 42.10
C ALA A 15 16.04 9.90 40.83
N SER A 16 15.23 8.96 40.36
CA SER A 16 15.34 8.50 38.98
C SER A 16 14.92 9.70 38.15
N SER A 17 15.90 10.53 37.78
CA SER A 17 15.79 11.34 36.57
C SER A 17 15.68 10.35 35.42
N SER A 18 14.49 9.76 35.25
CA SER A 18 14.12 9.15 34.00
C SER A 18 14.17 10.30 33.01
N ASN A 19 15.24 10.33 32.21
CA ASN A 19 15.30 11.08 30.96
C ASN A 19 14.24 10.51 30.00
N SER A 20 12.97 10.52 30.41
CA SER A 20 11.86 10.49 29.46
C SER A 20 12.05 11.78 28.67
N SER A 21 12.60 11.64 27.48
CA SER A 21 12.80 12.76 26.56
C SER A 21 11.52 13.59 26.54
N LEU A 22 11.65 14.91 26.72
CA LEU A 22 10.51 15.85 26.82
C LEU A 22 9.53 15.71 25.65
N ILE A 23 10.01 15.22 24.51
CA ILE A 23 9.19 14.92 23.34
C ILE A 23 8.14 13.81 23.58
N ASN A 24 8.42 12.86 24.48
CA ASN A 24 7.46 11.83 24.87
C ASN A 24 6.37 12.37 25.82
N THR A 25 6.54 13.57 26.37
CA THR A 25 5.51 14.23 27.19
C THR A 25 4.53 15.07 26.38
N LEU A 26 4.79 15.28 25.08
CA LEU A 26 3.84 15.92 24.17
C LEU A 26 2.57 15.07 24.03
N ASP A 27 1.44 15.71 23.78
CA ASP A 27 0.21 15.01 23.42
C ASP A 27 0.28 14.45 21.99
N ASP A 28 -0.63 13.51 21.70
CA ASP A 28 -0.68 12.82 20.41
C ASP A 28 -0.99 13.79 19.25
N GLY A 29 -1.75 14.85 19.48
CA GLY A 29 -2.09 15.85 18.47
C GLY A 29 -0.88 16.67 18.03
N CYS A 30 -0.09 17.15 18.99
CA CYS A 30 1.16 17.84 18.70
C CYS A 30 2.19 16.93 18.00
N LEU A 31 2.36 15.68 18.45
CA LEU A 31 3.27 14.73 17.78
C LEU A 31 2.82 14.45 16.33
N MET A 32 1.52 14.24 16.12
CA MET A 32 0.95 14.07 14.79
C MET A 32 1.20 15.26 13.87
N HIS A 33 1.06 16.48 14.39
CA HIS A 33 1.33 17.68 13.63
C HIS A 33 2.80 17.77 13.23
N ILE A 34 3.73 17.43 14.12
CA ILE A 34 5.16 17.34 13.80
C ILE A 34 5.40 16.30 12.70
N PHE A 35 4.80 15.11 12.80
CA PHE A 35 4.97 14.03 11.82
C PHE A 35 4.38 14.39 10.44
N SER A 36 3.44 15.31 10.37
CA SER A 36 2.89 15.81 9.11
C SER A 36 3.89 16.59 8.27
N PHE A 37 4.92 17.19 8.89
CA PHE A 37 6.00 17.87 8.17
C PHE A 37 7.12 16.94 7.70
N LEU A 38 7.16 15.72 8.23
CA LEU A 38 8.19 14.73 7.89
C LEU A 38 7.89 14.04 6.55
N SER A 39 8.95 13.73 5.81
CA SER A 39 8.86 12.88 4.63
C SER A 39 8.43 11.45 5.03
N PRO A 40 7.60 10.74 4.22
CA PRO A 40 7.19 9.37 4.55
C PRO A 40 8.40 8.44 4.70
N ILE A 41 9.36 8.57 3.77
CA ILE A 41 10.66 7.92 3.84
C ILE A 41 11.74 8.99 3.64
N PRO A 42 12.81 9.01 4.46
CA PRO A 42 13.08 8.08 5.55
C PRO A 42 12.53 8.52 6.93
N ASP A 43 12.10 9.78 7.07
CA ASP A 43 11.95 10.41 8.39
C ASP A 43 10.79 9.83 9.21
N ARG A 44 9.60 9.71 8.60
CA ARG A 44 8.41 9.17 9.26
C ARG A 44 8.56 7.66 9.49
N TYR A 45 9.21 6.95 8.58
CA TYR A 45 9.59 5.55 8.78
C TYR A 45 10.51 5.39 10.02
N ASN A 46 11.58 6.17 10.12
CA ASN A 46 12.48 6.14 11.28
C ASN A 46 11.76 6.52 12.58
N THR A 47 10.85 7.49 12.51
CA THR A 47 9.98 7.90 13.63
C THR A 47 9.12 6.72 14.12
N ALA A 48 8.58 5.92 13.21
CA ALA A 48 7.78 4.75 13.53
C ALA A 48 8.58 3.65 14.25
N LEU A 49 9.90 3.59 14.09
CA LEU A 49 10.77 2.60 14.73
C LEU A 49 11.08 2.91 16.21
N VAL A 50 10.80 4.13 16.69
CA VAL A 50 11.20 4.58 18.03
C VAL A 50 10.44 3.82 19.13
N CYS A 51 9.12 3.77 19.04
CA CYS A 51 8.27 3.04 19.99
C CYS A 51 6.86 2.81 19.41
N HIS A 52 6.07 1.95 20.04
CA HIS A 52 4.71 1.61 19.59
C HIS A 52 3.78 2.84 19.45
N ARG A 53 3.89 3.80 20.38
CA ARG A 53 3.09 5.04 20.31
C ARG A 53 3.43 5.86 19.06
N TRP A 54 4.73 6.02 18.78
CA TRP A 54 5.19 6.77 17.62
C TRP A 54 4.85 6.05 16.33
N HIS A 55 4.97 4.72 16.30
CA HIS A 55 4.51 3.89 15.18
C HIS A 55 3.04 4.16 14.84
N TYR A 56 2.16 4.12 15.84
CA TYR A 56 0.73 4.35 15.66
C TYR A 56 0.42 5.74 15.06
N LEU A 57 1.08 6.79 15.56
CA LEU A 57 0.87 8.16 15.09
C LEU A 57 1.52 8.39 13.70
N ALA A 58 2.74 7.90 13.49
CA ALA A 58 3.43 8.02 12.21
C ALA A 58 2.67 7.33 11.06
N CYS A 59 1.92 6.27 11.36
CA CYS A 59 1.11 5.56 10.37
C CYS A 59 -0.36 6.01 10.33
N HIS A 60 -0.74 7.07 11.04
CA HIS A 60 -2.14 7.44 11.21
C HIS A 60 -2.79 7.89 9.88
N PRO A 61 -4.04 7.49 9.58
CA PRO A 61 -4.75 7.82 8.32
C PRO A 61 -5.00 9.31 8.01
N ARG A 62 -4.58 10.21 8.90
CA ARG A 62 -4.65 11.67 8.70
C ARG A 62 -3.45 12.19 7.89
N LEU A 63 -2.39 11.39 7.82
CA LEU A 63 -1.17 11.71 7.08
C LEU A 63 -1.18 11.13 5.67
N TRP A 64 -2.24 10.42 5.28
CA TRP A 64 -2.41 9.80 3.98
C TRP A 64 -3.02 10.78 2.99
N LEU A 65 -2.64 10.66 1.73
CA LEU A 65 -3.30 11.38 0.65
C LEU A 65 -4.65 10.74 0.38
N ARG A 66 -5.64 11.53 -0.04
CA ARG A 66 -7.00 11.06 -0.29
C ARG A 66 -7.39 11.35 -1.72
N VAL A 67 -8.04 10.39 -2.37
CA VAL A 67 -8.67 10.58 -3.67
C VAL A 67 -10.17 10.66 -3.45
N ASP A 68 -10.76 11.81 -3.74
CA ASP A 68 -12.20 12.03 -3.67
C ASP A 68 -12.69 12.78 -4.91
N ARG A 69 -13.51 12.11 -5.70
CA ARG A 69 -14.11 12.63 -6.93
C ARG A 69 -15.11 13.77 -6.68
N ALA A 70 -15.68 13.86 -5.49
CA ALA A 70 -16.69 14.87 -5.15
C ALA A 70 -16.04 16.23 -4.86
N VAL A 71 -14.74 16.26 -4.64
CA VAL A 71 -13.99 17.47 -4.32
C VAL A 71 -13.82 18.30 -5.58
N LYS A 72 -14.51 19.44 -5.59
CA LYS A 72 -14.39 20.47 -6.64
C LYS A 72 -13.34 21.52 -6.30
N ASP A 73 -13.06 21.71 -5.01
CA ASP A 73 -12.14 22.73 -4.51
C ASP A 73 -10.87 22.07 -3.97
N LEU A 74 -9.71 22.37 -4.58
CA LEU A 74 -8.38 21.91 -4.16
C LEU A 74 -7.88 22.58 -2.85
N SER A 75 -8.79 23.08 -2.02
CA SER A 75 -8.46 23.86 -0.83
C SER A 75 -8.00 22.98 0.34
N GLU A 76 -8.42 21.72 0.38
CA GLU A 76 -7.97 20.77 1.39
C GLU A 76 -6.61 20.15 1.00
N PRO A 77 -5.54 20.40 1.77
CA PRO A 77 -4.23 19.85 1.46
C PRO A 77 -4.24 18.33 1.56
N GLY A 78 -3.72 17.66 0.54
CA GLY A 78 -3.63 16.20 0.48
C GLY A 78 -4.88 15.48 -0.04
N VAL A 79 -5.89 16.21 -0.53
CA VAL A 79 -7.06 15.63 -1.20
C VAL A 79 -7.01 15.94 -2.69
N TYR A 80 -7.21 14.90 -3.52
CA TYR A 80 -7.07 14.99 -4.97
C TYR A 80 -8.33 14.47 -5.70
N PRO A 81 -8.70 15.06 -6.85
CA PRO A 81 -9.87 14.63 -7.61
C PRO A 81 -9.69 13.29 -8.34
N SER A 82 -8.44 12.92 -8.63
CA SER A 82 -8.10 11.71 -9.39
C SER A 82 -6.88 11.01 -8.83
N ILE A 83 -6.77 9.72 -9.13
CA ILE A 83 -5.65 8.87 -8.73
C ILE A 83 -4.36 9.34 -9.38
N GLU A 84 -4.40 9.74 -10.65
CA GLU A 84 -3.26 10.29 -11.39
C GLU A 84 -2.66 11.52 -10.70
N MET A 85 -3.52 12.44 -10.23
CA MET A 85 -3.07 13.63 -9.49
C MET A 85 -2.48 13.26 -8.13
N ALA A 86 -3.11 12.34 -7.39
CA ALA A 86 -2.59 11.86 -6.12
C ALA A 86 -1.23 11.16 -6.29
N VAL A 87 -1.11 10.28 -7.28
CA VAL A 87 0.15 9.59 -7.60
C VAL A 87 1.21 10.60 -8.00
N SER A 88 0.88 11.61 -8.81
CA SER A 88 1.82 12.65 -9.21
C SER A 88 2.34 13.45 -7.99
N ALA A 89 1.45 13.85 -7.09
CA ALA A 89 1.79 14.64 -5.91
C ALA A 89 2.44 13.83 -4.77
N ALA A 90 2.26 12.51 -4.75
CA ALA A 90 2.77 11.64 -3.70
C ALA A 90 4.30 11.66 -3.61
N ARG A 91 4.83 11.46 -2.41
CA ARG A 91 6.25 11.24 -2.14
C ARG A 91 6.52 9.73 -2.01
N PRO A 92 7.76 9.27 -2.24
CA PRO A 92 8.13 7.88 -1.96
C PRO A 92 7.75 7.48 -0.53
N GLY A 93 6.99 6.39 -0.39
CA GLY A 93 6.47 5.86 0.87
C GLY A 93 5.09 6.38 1.27
N ASP A 94 4.46 7.27 0.49
CA ASP A 94 3.11 7.74 0.79
C ASP A 94 2.06 6.64 0.64
N THR A 95 1.00 6.79 1.42
CA THR A 95 -0.23 6.00 1.30
C THR A 95 -1.32 6.87 0.71
N ILE A 96 -1.99 6.37 -0.33
CA ILE A 96 -3.11 7.00 -1.01
C ILE A 96 -4.37 6.19 -0.68
N LEU A 97 -5.31 6.84 0.01
CA LEU A 97 -6.62 6.31 0.34
C LEU A 97 -7.63 6.74 -0.72
N ILE A 98 -8.24 5.78 -1.40
CA ILE A 98 -9.21 6.03 -2.47
C ILE A 98 -10.62 5.97 -1.87
N SER A 99 -11.37 7.06 -1.95
CA SER A 99 -12.73 7.15 -1.40
C SER A 99 -13.65 6.04 -1.91
N ALA A 100 -14.51 5.54 -1.02
CA ALA A 100 -15.53 4.55 -1.33
C ALA A 100 -16.74 5.18 -2.06
N GLY A 101 -17.55 4.34 -2.68
CA GLY A 101 -18.86 4.71 -3.22
C GLY A 101 -18.82 5.21 -4.68
N GLY A 102 -17.79 4.83 -5.45
CA GLY A 102 -17.67 5.26 -6.84
C GLY A 102 -16.69 4.47 -7.69
N ASN A 103 -16.84 4.67 -9.00
CA ASN A 103 -15.86 4.24 -10.01
C ASN A 103 -14.88 5.38 -10.23
N HIS A 104 -13.59 5.09 -10.04
CA HIS A 104 -12.48 5.99 -10.33
C HIS A 104 -11.85 5.57 -11.65
N VAL A 105 -11.67 6.51 -12.57
CA VAL A 105 -11.02 6.21 -13.85
C VAL A 105 -9.54 5.95 -13.60
N ALA A 106 -9.04 4.83 -14.13
CA ALA A 106 -7.63 4.48 -14.09
C ALA A 106 -7.20 3.89 -15.44
N SER A 107 -6.44 4.67 -16.21
CA SER A 107 -5.95 4.32 -17.54
C SER A 107 -4.45 4.57 -17.62
N ASN A 108 -3.65 3.50 -17.70
CA ASN A 108 -2.19 3.54 -17.81
C ASN A 108 -1.51 4.42 -16.74
N ILE A 109 -1.99 4.39 -15.49
CA ILE A 109 -1.37 5.18 -14.43
C ILE A 109 -0.01 4.57 -14.06
N GLN A 110 1.06 5.33 -14.30
CA GLN A 110 2.43 4.90 -14.03
C GLN A 110 2.86 5.24 -12.60
N ILE A 111 3.29 4.22 -11.84
CA ILE A 111 3.77 4.35 -10.47
C ILE A 111 5.25 3.99 -10.42
N ASN A 112 6.07 5.04 -10.46
CA ASN A 112 7.54 4.97 -10.51
C ASN A 112 8.23 5.21 -9.14
N LYS A 113 7.45 5.34 -8.08
CA LYS A 113 7.93 5.54 -6.71
C LYS A 113 7.14 4.63 -5.77
N PRO A 114 7.76 4.17 -4.67
CA PRO A 114 7.11 3.22 -3.79
C PRO A 114 5.88 3.84 -3.14
N LEU A 115 4.71 3.24 -3.34
CA LEU A 115 3.43 3.75 -2.83
C LEU A 115 2.55 2.62 -2.28
N CYS A 116 1.65 2.99 -1.37
CA CYS A 116 0.59 2.13 -0.88
C CYS A 116 -0.78 2.68 -1.34
N LEU A 117 -1.50 1.94 -2.17
CA LEU A 117 -2.85 2.26 -2.59
C LEU A 117 -3.85 1.43 -1.79
N ILE A 118 -4.79 2.09 -1.12
CA ILE A 118 -5.80 1.43 -0.28
C ILE A 118 -7.18 1.92 -0.67
N GLY A 119 -8.12 1.01 -0.93
CA GLY A 119 -9.53 1.38 -1.05
C GLY A 119 -10.14 1.69 0.31
N GLY A 120 -10.87 2.80 0.38
CA GLY A 120 -11.46 3.32 1.61
C GLY A 120 -12.80 2.69 1.99
N GLY A 121 -13.29 1.70 1.23
CA GLY A 121 -14.48 0.93 1.57
C GLY A 121 -14.26 -0.06 2.70
N GLU A 122 -15.33 -0.53 3.33
CA GLU A 122 -15.27 -1.70 4.22
C GLU A 122 -15.03 -3.00 3.44
N LEU A 123 -15.46 -3.02 2.17
CA LEU A 123 -15.29 -4.11 1.22
C LEU A 123 -14.59 -3.59 -0.05
N PRO A 124 -13.79 -4.43 -0.74
CA PRO A 124 -13.09 -4.03 -1.95
C PRO A 124 -14.03 -3.56 -3.07
N ASP A 125 -15.23 -4.14 -3.16
CA ASP A 125 -16.27 -3.77 -4.15
C ASP A 125 -16.76 -2.32 -4.04
N GLN A 126 -16.58 -1.69 -2.87
CA GLN A 126 -17.02 -0.30 -2.66
C GLN A 126 -16.06 0.72 -3.26
N THR A 127 -14.83 0.32 -3.63
CA THR A 127 -13.85 1.19 -4.28
C THR A 127 -13.39 0.54 -5.57
N THR A 128 -13.96 0.98 -6.70
CA THR A 128 -13.67 0.39 -8.01
C THR A 128 -12.84 1.31 -8.88
N LEU A 129 -11.75 0.78 -9.44
CA LEU A 129 -10.95 1.40 -10.48
C LEU A 129 -11.42 0.86 -11.82
N LEU A 130 -11.87 1.75 -12.71
CA LEU A 130 -12.38 1.38 -14.02
C LEU A 130 -11.38 1.82 -15.10
N CYS A 131 -10.93 0.83 -15.88
CA CYS A 131 -10.12 1.03 -17.07
C CYS A 131 -10.95 0.70 -18.31
N SER A 132 -11.22 1.72 -19.13
CA SER A 132 -11.96 1.60 -20.38
C SER A 132 -11.08 1.09 -21.53
N ARG A 133 -11.73 0.66 -22.62
CA ARG A 133 -11.05 0.18 -23.84
C ARG A 133 -10.06 1.21 -24.39
N GLY A 134 -8.92 0.70 -24.87
CA GLY A 134 -7.85 1.49 -25.49
C GLY A 134 -6.63 1.73 -24.59
N SER A 135 -6.69 1.29 -23.33
CA SER A 135 -5.58 1.31 -22.38
C SER A 135 -4.93 -0.07 -22.31
N ASP A 136 -3.60 -0.14 -22.17
CA ASP A 136 -2.87 -1.41 -22.05
C ASP A 136 -3.03 -2.03 -20.65
N SER A 137 -3.09 -1.17 -19.63
CA SER A 137 -3.22 -1.55 -18.23
C SER A 137 -3.96 -0.48 -17.43
N ALA A 138 -4.61 -0.84 -16.32
CA ALA A 138 -5.17 0.17 -15.41
C ALA A 138 -4.05 0.86 -14.62
N LEU A 139 -3.15 0.06 -14.03
CA LEU A 139 -2.02 0.52 -13.24
C LEU A 139 -0.73 -0.17 -13.70
N GLU A 140 0.31 0.62 -13.91
CA GLU A 140 1.65 0.19 -14.31
C GLU A 140 2.66 0.46 -13.18
N PHE A 141 3.30 -0.58 -12.67
CA PHE A 141 4.23 -0.52 -11.55
C PHE A 141 5.67 -0.62 -12.02
N LEU A 142 6.43 0.45 -11.80
CA LEU A 142 7.88 0.52 -12.02
C LEU A 142 8.66 0.63 -10.70
N SER A 143 8.02 0.32 -9.57
CA SER A 143 8.61 0.39 -8.24
C SER A 143 7.82 -0.45 -7.23
N THR A 144 8.42 -0.69 -6.06
CA THR A 144 7.80 -1.47 -4.97
C THR A 144 6.51 -0.84 -4.46
N CYS A 145 5.38 -1.48 -4.68
CA CYS A 145 4.06 -0.93 -4.34
C CYS A 145 3.18 -1.95 -3.62
N LYS A 146 2.25 -1.44 -2.82
CA LYS A 146 1.19 -2.23 -2.18
C LYS A 146 -0.18 -1.77 -2.67
N LEU A 147 -1.04 -2.73 -2.99
CA LEU A 147 -2.44 -2.54 -3.30
C LEU A 147 -3.27 -3.32 -2.29
N ALA A 148 -4.25 -2.68 -1.69
CA ALA A 148 -5.15 -3.34 -0.76
C ALA A 148 -6.59 -2.87 -0.87
N ASN A 149 -7.52 -3.79 -0.61
CA ASN A 149 -8.94 -3.51 -0.39
C ASN A 149 -9.60 -2.66 -1.49
N LEU A 150 -9.32 -2.96 -2.76
CA LEU A 150 -9.94 -2.27 -3.89
C LEU A 150 -10.24 -3.24 -5.02
N THR A 151 -11.18 -2.86 -5.87
CA THR A 151 -11.52 -3.57 -7.10
C THR A 151 -10.88 -2.88 -8.29
N VAL A 152 -10.21 -3.62 -9.17
CA VAL A 152 -9.74 -3.13 -10.47
C VAL A 152 -10.52 -3.86 -11.56
N LYS A 153 -11.28 -3.10 -12.35
CA LYS A 153 -12.08 -3.62 -13.46
C LYS A 153 -11.54 -3.08 -14.78
N THR A 154 -11.26 -3.98 -15.71
CA THR A 154 -10.75 -3.63 -17.05
C THR A 154 -11.61 -4.23 -18.15
N GLU A 155 -12.01 -3.41 -19.13
CA GLU A 155 -12.78 -3.89 -20.30
C GLU A 155 -11.90 -4.58 -21.36
N LEU A 156 -10.66 -4.11 -21.52
CA LEU A 156 -9.64 -4.65 -22.42
C LEU A 156 -8.26 -4.34 -21.83
N GLY A 157 -7.33 -5.28 -21.89
CA GLY A 157 -5.99 -5.17 -21.29
C GLY A 157 -5.85 -5.92 -19.96
N CYS A 158 -4.85 -5.56 -19.17
CA CYS A 158 -4.59 -6.15 -17.85
C CYS A 158 -4.97 -5.19 -16.71
N CYS A 159 -5.35 -5.74 -15.55
CA CYS A 159 -5.62 -4.91 -14.37
C CYS A 159 -4.32 -4.28 -13.86
N LEU A 160 -3.27 -5.09 -13.74
CA LEU A 160 -2.00 -4.69 -13.14
C LEU A 160 -0.86 -5.12 -14.06
N LEU A 161 -0.03 -4.16 -14.47
CA LEU A 161 1.20 -4.40 -15.20
C LEU A 161 2.40 -4.14 -14.28
N HIS A 162 3.15 -5.19 -13.96
CA HIS A 162 4.34 -5.12 -13.12
C HIS A 162 5.62 -5.16 -13.96
N ARG A 163 6.47 -4.15 -13.82
CA ARG A 163 7.75 -4.04 -14.54
C ARG A 163 8.98 -4.10 -13.65
N SER A 164 8.92 -3.64 -12.41
CA SER A 164 10.05 -3.66 -11.48
C SER A 164 9.62 -3.43 -10.03
N GLY A 165 10.45 -3.89 -9.10
CA GLY A 165 10.23 -3.84 -7.66
C GLY A 165 9.39 -4.99 -7.14
N ARG A 166 8.86 -4.84 -5.91
CA ARG A 166 7.93 -5.81 -5.33
C ARG A 166 6.50 -5.27 -5.33
N LEU A 167 5.58 -5.99 -5.97
CA LEU A 167 4.16 -5.67 -5.96
C LEU A 167 3.41 -6.57 -4.97
N THR A 168 2.81 -5.98 -3.94
CA THR A 168 1.97 -6.70 -2.97
C THR A 168 0.50 -6.41 -3.23
N ILE A 169 -0.31 -7.43 -3.45
CA ILE A 169 -1.76 -7.32 -3.72
C ILE A 169 -2.49 -8.09 -2.64
N ASP A 170 -3.27 -7.39 -1.82
CA ASP A 170 -3.88 -7.95 -0.62
C ASP A 170 -5.37 -7.62 -0.50
N GLY A 171 -6.22 -8.65 -0.49
CA GLY A 171 -7.67 -8.46 -0.31
C GLY A 171 -8.32 -7.65 -1.45
N CYS A 172 -7.78 -7.74 -2.67
CA CYS A 172 -8.31 -7.02 -3.83
C CYS A 172 -9.26 -7.90 -4.67
N ILE A 173 -9.97 -7.27 -5.60
CA ILE A 173 -10.74 -7.97 -6.64
C ILE A 173 -10.23 -7.49 -8.00
N LEU A 174 -9.72 -8.41 -8.82
CA LEU A 174 -9.26 -8.11 -10.17
C LEU A 174 -10.23 -8.72 -11.16
N GLN A 175 -10.88 -7.89 -11.96
CA GLN A 175 -11.92 -8.32 -12.89
C GLN A 175 -11.60 -7.87 -14.32
N CYS A 176 -11.31 -8.84 -15.18
CA CYS A 176 -11.32 -8.63 -16.62
C CYS A 176 -12.73 -8.92 -17.15
N GLU A 177 -13.35 -7.96 -17.82
CA GLU A 177 -14.70 -8.14 -18.36
C GLU A 177 -14.70 -9.10 -19.54
N SER A 178 -15.74 -9.94 -19.64
CA SER A 178 -15.90 -10.91 -20.71
C SER A 178 -16.07 -10.23 -22.06
N ASN A 179 -15.10 -10.45 -22.94
CA ASN A 179 -14.96 -9.85 -24.25
C ASN A 179 -14.58 -10.96 -25.24
N PRO A 180 -14.99 -10.92 -26.53
CA PRO A 180 -14.52 -11.88 -27.54
C PRO A 180 -12.99 -12.06 -27.63
N LEU A 181 -12.21 -11.14 -27.05
CA LEU A 181 -10.75 -11.19 -26.93
C LEU A 181 -10.26 -11.69 -25.55
N ASP A 182 -11.09 -12.39 -24.78
CA ASP A 182 -10.78 -12.90 -23.43
C ASP A 182 -9.51 -13.76 -23.35
N TYR A 183 -9.10 -14.35 -24.47
CA TYR A 183 -7.86 -15.11 -24.56
C TYR A 183 -6.59 -14.24 -24.45
N LEU A 184 -6.72 -12.91 -24.59
CA LEU A 184 -5.64 -11.93 -24.48
C LEU A 184 -5.63 -11.21 -23.13
N SER A 185 -6.73 -11.25 -22.36
CA SER A 185 -6.78 -10.59 -21.06
C SER A 185 -6.19 -11.49 -19.98
N CYS A 186 -5.28 -10.90 -19.20
CA CYS A 186 -4.68 -11.50 -18.01
C CYS A 186 -4.74 -10.43 -16.92
N PRO A 187 -5.39 -10.67 -15.77
CA PRO A 187 -5.55 -9.66 -14.73
C PRO A 187 -4.20 -9.11 -14.24
N ILE A 188 -3.20 -9.98 -14.07
CA ILE A 188 -1.85 -9.60 -13.67
C ILE A 188 -0.88 -9.98 -14.78
N VAL A 189 -0.07 -9.02 -15.23
CA VAL A 189 1.02 -9.25 -16.17
C VAL A 189 2.32 -8.77 -15.52
N SER A 190 3.32 -9.63 -15.42
CA SER A 190 4.65 -9.27 -14.96
C SER A 190 5.66 -9.40 -16.09
N THR A 191 6.27 -8.29 -16.48
CA THR A 191 7.38 -8.22 -17.45
C THR A 191 8.70 -7.82 -16.79
N ALA A 192 8.77 -7.90 -15.47
CA ALA A 192 10.01 -7.72 -14.73
C ALA A 192 11.07 -8.75 -15.17
N GLY A 193 12.34 -8.32 -15.20
CA GLY A 193 13.47 -9.13 -15.68
C GLY A 193 13.78 -9.05 -17.18
N GLU A 194 13.04 -8.27 -17.98
CA GLU A 194 13.36 -8.10 -19.42
C GLU A 194 14.43 -7.05 -19.72
N ASN A 195 14.80 -6.20 -18.75
CA ASN A 195 15.76 -5.12 -18.94
C ASN A 195 16.74 -5.02 -17.77
N GLU A 196 17.86 -5.74 -17.84
CA GLU A 196 19.01 -5.56 -16.95
C GLU A 196 20.30 -5.48 -17.79
N ILE A 197 20.47 -4.37 -18.53
CA ILE A 197 21.79 -3.93 -19.03
C ILE A 197 22.50 -3.03 -17.98
N PHE A 198 21.81 -2.66 -16.89
CA PHE A 198 22.37 -1.83 -15.83
C PHE A 198 22.03 -2.36 -14.44
N SER A 199 22.60 -3.52 -14.05
CA SER A 199 22.61 -3.94 -12.65
C SER A 199 23.58 -3.07 -11.86
N SER A 200 23.06 -2.09 -11.14
CA SER A 200 23.81 -1.48 -10.04
C SER A 200 24.01 -2.54 -8.94
N SER A 201 25.24 -2.65 -8.43
CA SER A 201 25.73 -3.67 -7.48
C SER A 201 25.10 -3.64 -6.07
N VAL A 202 23.86 -3.19 -5.93
CA VAL A 202 23.12 -3.24 -4.66
C VAL A 202 22.24 -4.48 -4.71
N LYS A 203 22.34 -5.35 -3.70
CA LYS A 203 21.41 -6.47 -3.49
C LYS A 203 20.01 -5.90 -3.24
N THR A 204 19.32 -5.50 -4.30
CA THR A 204 17.90 -5.22 -4.26
C THR A 204 17.20 -6.56 -4.15
N ASP A 205 16.34 -6.65 -3.15
CA ASP A 205 15.37 -7.71 -3.02
C ASP A 205 14.64 -7.82 -4.37
N GLY A 206 14.74 -8.99 -5.02
CA GLY A 206 14.46 -9.13 -6.45
C GLY A 206 13.04 -8.75 -6.85
N ASP A 207 12.83 -8.54 -8.15
CA ASP A 207 11.51 -8.25 -8.68
C ASP A 207 10.53 -9.39 -8.36
N GLY A 208 9.30 -9.06 -7.96
CA GLY A 208 8.31 -10.08 -7.67
C GLY A 208 6.91 -9.57 -7.33
N VAL A 209 5.93 -10.46 -7.40
CA VAL A 209 4.53 -10.17 -7.09
C VAL A 209 4.04 -11.11 -5.99
N HIS A 210 3.59 -10.55 -4.87
CA HIS A 210 2.92 -11.28 -3.79
C HIS A 210 1.41 -11.05 -3.89
N VAL A 211 0.63 -12.11 -3.96
CA VAL A 211 -0.83 -12.05 -3.98
C VAL A 211 -1.37 -12.79 -2.76
N SER A 212 -2.23 -12.11 -2.00
CA SER A 212 -2.93 -12.65 -0.83
C SER A 212 -4.40 -12.29 -0.84
N GLN A 213 -5.25 -13.25 -0.45
CA GLN A 213 -6.69 -13.07 -0.25
C GLN A 213 -7.41 -12.38 -1.42
N THR A 214 -6.92 -12.54 -2.65
CA THR A 214 -7.38 -11.76 -3.80
C THR A 214 -8.30 -12.59 -4.67
N ARG A 215 -9.42 -12.02 -5.08
CA ARG A 215 -10.36 -12.63 -6.03
C ARG A 215 -9.95 -12.21 -7.44
N ILE A 216 -9.80 -13.19 -8.33
CA ILE A 216 -9.40 -12.95 -9.72
C ILE A 216 -10.47 -13.54 -10.63
N GLU A 217 -11.05 -12.70 -11.49
CA GLU A 217 -12.17 -13.07 -12.36
C GLU A 217 -11.94 -12.63 -13.80
N GLY A 218 -12.32 -13.50 -14.73
CA GLY A 218 -12.14 -13.26 -16.15
C GLY A 218 -10.69 -13.42 -16.61
N GLY A 219 -10.48 -13.27 -17.92
CA GLY A 219 -9.22 -13.53 -18.60
C GLY A 219 -8.88 -15.02 -18.77
N ALA A 220 -7.93 -15.30 -19.67
CA ALA A 220 -7.49 -16.68 -19.95
C ALA A 220 -6.60 -17.27 -18.84
N LYS A 221 -5.83 -16.43 -18.15
CA LYS A 221 -4.93 -16.81 -17.05
C LYS A 221 -4.97 -15.75 -15.97
N ALA A 222 -4.84 -16.17 -14.71
CA ALA A 222 -4.79 -15.25 -13.58
C ALA A 222 -3.54 -14.35 -13.61
N VAL A 223 -2.40 -14.92 -14.03
CA VAL A 223 -1.11 -14.23 -14.14
C VAL A 223 -0.42 -14.66 -15.42
N LEU A 224 0.17 -13.67 -16.11
CA LEU A 224 1.12 -13.89 -17.20
C LEU A 224 2.49 -13.36 -16.77
N THR A 225 3.50 -14.22 -16.75
CA THR A 225 4.88 -13.82 -16.50
C THR A 225 5.68 -13.88 -17.80
N LYS A 226 6.62 -12.95 -17.94
CA LYS A 226 7.63 -12.92 -19.00
C LYS A 226 9.02 -12.98 -18.35
N GLY A 227 9.99 -13.62 -18.99
CA GLY A 227 11.33 -13.82 -18.43
C GLY A 227 11.40 -15.00 -17.44
N ASP A 228 12.25 -14.87 -16.42
CA ASP A 228 12.60 -15.95 -15.47
C ASP A 228 11.69 -16.03 -14.24
N LEU A 229 10.67 -15.17 -14.17
CA LEU A 229 9.70 -15.17 -13.09
C LEU A 229 8.78 -16.38 -13.18
N ALA A 230 8.72 -17.14 -12.09
CA ALA A 230 7.90 -18.31 -11.93
C ALA A 230 6.89 -18.15 -10.79
N LEU A 231 5.81 -18.90 -10.90
CA LEU A 231 4.75 -18.94 -9.91
C LEU A 231 5.11 -19.92 -8.80
N HIS A 232 5.14 -19.44 -7.56
CA HIS A 232 5.48 -20.18 -6.35
C HIS A 232 4.34 -20.12 -5.32
N ARG A 233 4.34 -21.09 -4.38
CA ARG A 233 3.49 -21.10 -3.18
C ARG A 233 2.00 -20.88 -3.43
N VAL A 234 1.50 -21.42 -4.53
CA VAL A 234 0.10 -21.28 -4.96
C VAL A 234 -0.85 -21.98 -3.99
N ARG A 235 -1.84 -21.25 -3.50
CA ARG A 235 -3.00 -21.76 -2.76
C ARG A 235 -4.25 -21.12 -3.31
N VAL A 236 -5.29 -21.93 -3.46
CA VAL A 236 -6.60 -21.50 -3.92
C VAL A 236 -7.63 -21.96 -2.90
N ILE A 237 -8.43 -21.02 -2.39
CA ILE A 237 -9.49 -21.34 -1.44
C ILE A 237 -10.83 -21.06 -2.09
N TYR A 238 -11.67 -22.10 -2.12
CA TYR A 238 -13.03 -22.04 -2.61
C TYR A 238 -13.95 -21.69 -1.43
N SER A 239 -14.58 -20.51 -1.51
CA SER A 239 -15.73 -20.19 -0.67
C SER A 239 -17.03 -20.58 -1.39
N ARG A 240 -18.18 -20.43 -0.72
CA ARG A 240 -19.48 -20.76 -1.34
C ARG A 240 -19.81 -19.93 -2.57
N ALA A 241 -19.29 -18.70 -2.66
CA ALA A 241 -19.61 -17.75 -3.72
C ALA A 241 -18.42 -17.40 -4.62
N TYR A 242 -17.20 -17.45 -4.08
CA TYR A 242 -16.00 -16.92 -4.75
C TYR A 242 -14.75 -17.78 -4.54
N VAL A 243 -13.81 -17.64 -5.46
CA VAL A 243 -12.48 -18.26 -5.39
C VAL A 243 -11.45 -17.20 -5.03
N TYR A 244 -10.65 -17.48 -4.00
CA TYR A 244 -9.58 -16.61 -3.54
C TYR A 244 -8.22 -17.23 -3.83
N PHE A 245 -7.26 -16.38 -4.21
CA PHE A 245 -5.92 -16.76 -4.62
C PHE A 245 -4.86 -16.24 -3.65
N TRP A 246 -3.88 -17.09 -3.38
CA TRP A 246 -2.61 -16.74 -2.75
C TRP A 246 -1.50 -17.34 -3.59
N PHE A 247 -0.50 -16.55 -3.97
CA PHE A 247 0.67 -17.04 -4.67
C PHE A 247 1.77 -15.98 -4.67
N ASP A 248 2.97 -16.44 -4.96
CA ASP A 248 4.15 -15.61 -5.18
C ASP A 248 4.59 -15.73 -6.63
N VAL A 249 5.08 -14.64 -7.20
CA VAL A 249 5.78 -14.60 -8.48
C VAL A 249 7.18 -14.09 -8.19
N GLU A 250 8.17 -14.97 -8.29
CA GLU A 250 9.56 -14.67 -7.97
C GLU A 250 10.48 -15.36 -8.98
N HIS A 251 11.77 -14.99 -9.00
CA HIS A 251 12.76 -15.69 -9.80
C HIS A 251 12.93 -17.13 -9.31
N LYS A 252 13.13 -18.06 -10.26
CA LYS A 252 13.42 -19.48 -9.97
C LYS A 252 14.69 -19.70 -9.15
#